data_AF-A0AB39IWE1-F1
#
_entry.id   AF-A0AB39IWE1-F1
#
_cell.length_a   1.000
_cell.length_b   1.000
_cell.length_c   1.000
_cell.angle_alpha   90.00
_cell.angle_beta   90.00
_cell.angle_gamma   90.00
#
_symmetry.space_group_name_H-M   'P 1'
#
loop_
_entity.id
_entity.type
_entity.pdbx_description
1 polymer ?
#
loop_
_entity_poly.entity_id
_entity_poly.type
_entity_poly.pdbx_seq_one_letter_code
_entity_poly.pdbx_strand_id
1 'polypeptide(L)'
;MVLRRVRDMFVATVNEGLDKLENPRVMLNQYVRDMEDDIAKAKHAIIKQQTIQQGFLRKAEETEAFADKRKKQAELAFHAGEEELARKALTEMKYFEEKHNEYQDAYQQSVKQLKELKEQLQHLETKLRDVKDKKQALIARANAAQAKQHMNESMNKVDSESAYKEFLRMENRIEEMETKAGSYAQFADQGAYAHLNYADEVEKEWQKLQRSKQLEKQPAN
;
A
#
# COMPACT_ATOMS: atom_id res chain seq x y z
N MET A 1 -0.39 26.00 5.04
CA MET A 1 0.40 25.85 3.79
C MET A 1 0.45 24.42 3.25
N VAL A 2 0.38 23.37 4.09
CA VAL A 2 0.46 21.95 3.63
C VAL A 2 -0.73 21.53 2.77
N LEU A 3 -1.97 21.90 3.14
CA LEU A 3 -3.17 21.58 2.35
C LEU A 3 -3.16 22.19 0.94
N ARG A 4 -2.59 23.39 0.80
CA ARG A 4 -2.44 24.07 -0.49
C ARG A 4 -1.35 23.39 -1.33
N ARG A 5 -0.26 22.93 -0.69
CA ARG A 5 0.78 22.10 -1.31
C ARG A 5 0.24 20.77 -1.85
N VAL A 6 -0.65 20.11 -1.12
CA VAL A 6 -1.31 18.86 -1.57
C VAL A 6 -2.17 19.15 -2.80
N ARG A 7 -3.05 20.16 -2.76
CA ARG A 7 -3.88 20.53 -3.92
C ARG A 7 -3.03 20.95 -5.13
N ASP A 8 -2.01 21.77 -4.91
CA ASP A 8 -1.15 22.28 -5.98
C ASP A 8 -0.27 21.14 -6.57
N MET A 9 0.09 20.10 -5.79
CA MET A 9 0.65 18.85 -6.33
C MET A 9 -0.37 18.00 -7.10
N PHE A 10 -1.64 17.98 -6.70
CA PHE A 10 -2.67 17.26 -7.46
C PHE A 10 -3.03 17.96 -8.77
N VAL A 11 -2.93 19.30 -8.82
CA VAL A 11 -3.35 20.12 -9.97
C VAL A 11 -2.21 20.42 -10.94
N ALA A 12 -0.95 20.49 -10.48
CA ALA A 12 0.20 20.70 -11.37
C ALA A 12 0.65 19.44 -12.12
N THR A 13 0.17 18.26 -11.74
CA THR A 13 0.62 16.95 -12.25
C THR A 13 -0.36 16.34 -13.25
N VAL A 14 -0.91 17.16 -14.15
CA VAL A 14 -1.62 16.68 -15.35
C VAL A 14 -0.80 16.91 -16.62
N ASN A 15 0.21 17.79 -16.61
CA ASN A 15 0.93 18.15 -17.84
C ASN A 15 2.41 17.75 -17.94
N GLU A 16 3.13 17.38 -16.88
CA GLU A 16 4.54 17.01 -17.00
C GLU A 16 4.94 15.85 -16.07
N GLY A 17 5.41 14.74 -16.66
CA GLY A 17 6.14 13.67 -15.97
C GLY A 17 5.32 12.47 -15.54
N LEU A 18 4.82 11.70 -16.51
CA LEU A 18 4.11 10.42 -16.32
C LEU A 18 4.94 9.30 -15.65
N ASP A 19 6.26 9.46 -15.49
CA ASP A 19 7.13 8.37 -15.02
C ASP A 19 7.43 8.38 -13.51
N LYS A 20 7.04 9.42 -12.75
CA LYS A 20 7.22 9.44 -11.26
C LYS A 20 5.94 9.11 -10.48
N LEU A 21 4.87 8.73 -11.18
CA LEU A 21 3.52 8.52 -10.65
C LEU A 21 3.16 7.04 -10.38
N GLU A 22 4.09 6.10 -10.56
CA GLU A 22 3.76 4.69 -10.75
C GLU A 22 3.11 3.96 -9.55
N ASN A 23 3.05 4.54 -8.34
CA ASN A 23 2.37 3.85 -7.23
C ASN A 23 1.75 4.77 -6.15
N PRO A 24 0.41 4.93 -6.11
CA PRO A 24 -0.32 5.65 -5.06
C PRO A 24 0.04 5.21 -3.62
N ARG A 25 0.43 3.94 -3.44
CA ARG A 25 0.87 3.40 -2.14
C ARG A 25 2.16 4.06 -1.65
N VAL A 26 3.11 4.31 -2.56
CA VAL A 26 4.41 4.93 -2.22
C VAL A 26 4.20 6.38 -1.79
N MET A 27 3.37 7.13 -2.53
CA MET A 27 3.04 8.52 -2.21
C MET A 27 2.33 8.64 -0.85
N LEU A 28 1.33 7.80 -0.57
CA LEU A 28 0.64 7.81 0.72
C LEU A 28 1.57 7.42 1.88
N ASN A 29 2.51 6.50 1.66
CA ASN A 29 3.52 6.16 2.66
C ASN A 29 4.51 7.30 2.89
N GLN A 30 4.89 8.05 1.86
CA GLN A 30 5.74 9.21 2.03
C GLN A 30 5.04 10.31 2.82
N TYR A 31 3.76 10.58 2.52
CA TYR A 31 2.99 11.59 3.24
C TYR A 31 2.87 11.28 4.75
N VAL A 32 2.64 10.01 5.11
CA VAL A 32 2.63 9.59 6.52
C VAL A 32 3.99 9.81 7.17
N ARG A 33 5.10 9.50 6.49
CA ARG A 33 6.46 9.71 6.99
C ARG A 33 6.76 11.19 7.21
N ASP A 34 6.41 12.05 6.26
CA ASP A 34 6.61 13.50 6.38
C ASP A 34 5.85 14.06 7.60
N MET A 35 4.63 13.59 7.84
CA MET A 35 3.86 13.98 9.04
C MET A 35 4.48 13.46 10.34
N GLU A 36 5.02 12.24 10.34
CA GLU A 36 5.73 11.68 11.49
C GLU A 36 6.99 12.50 11.81
N ASP A 37 7.74 12.90 10.79
CA ASP A 37 8.93 13.76 10.91
C ASP A 37 8.57 15.15 11.45
N ASP A 38 7.49 15.75 10.96
CA ASP A 38 7.02 17.05 11.45
C ASP A 38 6.55 16.97 12.91
N ILE A 39 5.89 15.88 13.31
CA ILE A 39 5.53 15.61 14.71
C ILE A 39 6.79 15.46 15.57
N ALA A 40 7.81 14.75 15.10
CA ALA A 40 9.07 14.62 15.82
C ALA A 40 9.76 15.98 16.03
N LYS A 41 9.82 16.83 14.99
CA LYS A 41 10.34 18.21 15.08
C LYS A 41 9.53 19.05 16.07
N ALA A 42 8.20 18.94 16.06
CA ALA A 42 7.33 19.65 16.99
C ALA A 42 7.59 19.22 18.45
N LYS A 43 7.77 17.91 18.71
CA LYS A 43 8.17 17.39 20.03
C LYS A 43 9.50 17.97 20.50
N HIS A 44 10.51 18.02 19.62
CA HIS A 44 11.79 18.64 19.95
C HIS A 44 11.66 20.15 20.25
N ALA A 45 10.85 20.88 19.48
CA ALA A 45 10.59 22.29 19.73
C ALA A 45 9.92 22.52 21.10
N ILE A 46 8.95 21.68 21.46
CA ILE A 46 8.29 21.70 22.79
C ILE A 46 9.29 21.47 23.91
N ILE A 47 10.19 20.49 23.77
CA ILE A 47 11.24 20.23 24.78
C ILE A 47 12.15 21.45 24.94
N LYS A 48 12.59 22.06 23.83
CA LYS A 48 13.40 23.30 23.87
C LYS A 48 12.65 24.43 24.58
N GLN A 49 11.37 24.60 24.29
CA GLN A 49 10.54 25.62 24.94
C GLN A 49 10.36 25.35 26.44
N GLN A 50 10.22 24.08 26.86
CA GLN A 50 10.19 23.70 28.27
C GLN A 50 11.48 24.09 28.98
N THR A 51 12.64 23.87 28.35
CA THR A 51 13.92 24.29 28.92
C THR A 51 14.00 25.80 29.09
N ILE A 52 13.53 26.58 28.10
CA ILE A 52 13.47 28.04 28.18
C ILE A 52 12.54 28.49 29.33
N GLN A 53 11.35 27.89 29.42
CA GLN A 53 10.40 28.15 30.51
C GLN A 53 11.04 27.92 31.89
N GLN A 54 11.68 26.76 32.10
CA GLN A 54 12.36 26.45 33.36
C GLN A 54 13.53 27.40 33.63
N GLY A 55 14.21 27.87 32.58
CA GLY A 55 15.25 28.89 32.69
C GLY A 55 14.71 30.22 33.23
N PHE A 56 13.53 30.67 32.77
CA PHE A 56 12.90 31.88 33.32
C PHE A 56 12.47 31.71 34.77
N LEU A 57 11.89 30.55 35.12
CA LEU A 57 11.51 30.27 36.50
C LEU A 57 12.72 30.35 37.45
N ARG A 58 13.81 29.69 37.09
CA ARG A 58 15.04 29.71 37.90
C ARG A 58 15.58 31.13 38.07
N LYS A 59 15.58 31.94 37.00
CA LYS A 59 16.02 33.34 37.10
C LYS A 59 15.10 34.19 37.98
N ALA A 60 13.79 33.94 37.95
CA ALA A 60 12.85 34.59 38.85
C ALA A 60 13.15 34.24 40.32
N GLU A 61 13.36 32.95 40.63
CA GLU A 61 13.73 32.48 41.97
C GLU A 61 15.08 33.06 42.44
N GLU A 62 16.08 33.12 41.56
CA GLU A 62 17.39 33.71 41.87
C GLU A 62 17.29 35.21 42.18
N THR A 63 16.51 35.95 41.41
CA THR A 63 16.33 37.40 41.62
C THR A 63 15.50 37.71 42.86
N GLU A 64 14.51 36.88 43.19
CA GLU A 64 13.78 36.95 44.46
C GLU A 64 14.72 36.75 45.65
N ALA A 65 15.56 35.72 45.61
CA ALA A 65 16.54 35.46 46.65
C ALA A 65 17.54 36.62 46.82
N PHE A 66 17.94 37.28 45.73
CA PHE A 66 18.78 38.48 45.79
C PHE A 66 18.05 39.67 46.40
N ALA A 67 16.79 39.91 46.02
CA ALA A 67 15.97 40.96 46.63
C ALA A 67 15.85 40.75 48.15
N ASP A 68 15.52 39.53 48.59
CA ASP A 68 15.43 39.17 50.01
C ASP A 68 16.74 39.38 50.76
N LYS A 69 17.87 39.02 50.14
CA LYS A 69 19.20 39.26 50.73
C LYS A 69 19.46 40.75 50.90
N ARG A 70 19.13 41.57 49.90
CA ARG A 70 19.33 43.03 49.95
C ARG A 70 18.41 43.70 50.96
N LYS A 71 17.18 43.21 51.10
CA LYS A 71 16.24 43.62 52.14
C LYS A 71 16.83 43.41 53.54
N LYS A 72 17.33 42.20 53.83
CA LYS A 72 17.99 41.89 55.12
C LYS A 72 19.21 42.78 55.37
N GLN A 73 20.02 43.06 54.34
CA GLN A 73 21.16 43.97 54.45
C GLN A 73 20.73 45.41 54.74
N ALA A 74 19.65 45.88 54.10
CA ALA A 74 19.10 47.20 54.37
C ALA A 74 18.58 47.33 55.81
N GLU A 75 17.86 46.31 56.31
CA GLU A 75 17.38 46.26 57.70
C GLU A 75 18.54 46.32 58.70
N LEU A 76 19.60 45.54 58.47
CA LEU A 76 20.79 45.56 59.32
C LEU A 76 21.50 46.92 59.31
N ALA A 77 21.71 47.51 58.13
CA ALA A 77 22.34 48.83 58.01
C ALA A 77 21.51 49.94 58.67
N PHE A 78 20.18 49.87 58.53
CA PHE A 78 19.26 50.80 59.18
C PHE A 78 19.36 50.72 60.70
N HIS A 79 19.35 49.51 61.27
CA HIS A 79 19.51 49.32 62.72
C HIS A 79 20.91 49.72 63.24
N ALA A 80 21.93 49.67 62.38
CA ALA A 80 23.28 50.15 62.70
C ALA A 80 23.44 51.68 62.58
N GLY A 81 22.43 52.41 62.11
CA GLY A 81 22.49 53.86 61.88
C GLY A 81 23.23 54.27 60.60
N GLU A 82 23.57 53.31 59.73
CA GLU A 82 24.28 53.52 58.46
C GLU A 82 23.28 53.83 57.33
N GLU A 83 22.72 55.04 57.34
CA GLU A 83 21.61 55.45 56.46
C GLU A 83 21.93 55.33 54.96
N GLU A 84 23.12 55.76 54.54
CA GLU A 84 23.54 55.68 53.13
C GLU A 84 23.69 54.24 52.64
N LEU A 85 24.18 53.35 53.51
CA LEU A 85 24.29 51.92 53.19
C LEU A 85 22.90 51.27 53.11
N ALA A 86 21.99 51.63 54.01
CA ALA A 86 20.60 51.16 53.99
C ALA A 86 19.89 51.60 52.70
N ARG A 87 20.01 52.87 52.31
CA ARG A 87 19.45 53.40 51.05
C ARG A 87 20.00 52.64 49.84
N LYS A 88 21.31 52.44 49.77
CA LYS A 88 21.93 51.71 48.67
C LYS A 88 21.40 50.28 48.57
N ALA A 89 21.31 49.57 49.70
CA ALA A 89 20.77 48.21 49.74
C ALA A 89 19.29 48.16 49.32
N LEU A 90 18.47 49.15 49.69
CA LEU A 90 17.07 49.26 49.24
C LEU A 90 16.97 49.52 47.74
N THR A 91 17.84 50.35 47.17
CA THR A 91 17.89 50.57 45.71
C THR A 91 18.24 49.28 44.96
N GLU A 92 19.25 48.53 45.44
CA GLU A 92 19.61 47.23 44.87
C GLU A 92 18.47 46.20 45.03
N MET A 93 17.78 46.19 46.17
CA MET A 93 16.58 45.36 46.39
C MET A 93 15.51 45.65 45.35
N LYS A 94 15.15 46.93 45.15
CA LYS A 94 14.14 47.35 44.17
C LYS A 94 14.52 46.96 42.75
N TYR A 95 15.78 47.08 42.38
CA TYR A 95 16.29 46.60 41.10
C TYR A 95 16.07 45.08 40.92
N PHE A 96 16.35 44.27 41.94
CA PHE A 96 16.11 42.82 41.84
C PHE A 96 14.63 42.45 41.86
N GLU A 97 13.77 43.19 42.58
CA GLU A 97 12.31 43.02 42.52
C GLU A 97 11.77 43.30 41.10
N GLU A 98 12.23 44.36 40.44
CA GLU A 98 11.86 44.65 39.05
C GLU A 98 12.29 43.51 38.11
N LYS A 99 13.52 43.00 38.27
CA LYS A 99 14.00 41.86 37.49
C LYS A 99 13.26 40.56 37.76
N HIS A 100 12.85 40.32 39.00
CA HIS A 100 11.99 39.19 39.33
C HIS A 100 10.68 39.26 38.55
N ASN A 101 10.01 40.42 38.58
CA ASN A 101 8.75 40.62 37.86
C ASN A 101 8.92 40.42 36.34
N GLU A 102 9.98 40.98 35.73
CA GLU A 102 10.29 40.76 34.31
C GLU A 102 10.43 39.26 33.98
N TYR A 103 11.15 38.49 34.79
CA TYR A 103 11.32 37.05 34.57
C TYR A 103 10.06 36.24 34.86
N GLN A 104 9.25 36.66 35.82
CA GLN A 104 7.97 36.03 36.13
C GLN A 104 6.97 36.23 34.98
N ASP A 105 6.92 37.42 34.38
CA ASP A 105 6.11 37.69 33.20
C ASP A 105 6.57 36.86 32.00
N ALA A 106 7.87 36.80 31.75
CA ALA A 106 8.45 35.95 30.70
C ALA A 106 8.14 34.46 30.92
N TYR A 107 8.19 33.98 32.17
CA TYR A 107 7.78 32.63 32.54
C TYR A 107 6.30 32.38 32.21
N GLN A 108 5.40 33.28 32.63
CA GLN A 108 3.96 33.14 32.35
C GLN A 108 3.66 33.16 30.86
N GLN A 109 4.34 34.00 30.08
CA GLN A 109 4.19 34.02 28.63
C GLN A 109 4.66 32.68 28.01
N SER A 110 5.79 32.15 28.48
CA SER A 110 6.31 30.86 28.03
C SER A 110 5.37 29.69 28.38
N VAL A 111 4.71 29.73 29.55
CA VAL A 111 3.68 28.75 29.94
C VAL A 111 2.54 28.73 28.90
N LYS A 112 2.04 29.91 28.49
CA LYS A 112 0.96 30.02 27.49
C LYS A 112 1.40 29.47 26.14
N GLN A 113 2.58 29.88 25.65
CA GLN A 113 3.14 29.40 24.38
C GLN A 113 3.33 27.88 24.40
N LEU A 114 3.84 27.32 25.50
CA LEU A 114 4.04 25.89 25.63
C LEU A 114 2.71 25.12 25.59
N LYS A 115 1.65 25.66 26.22
CA LYS A 115 0.31 25.07 26.18
C LYS A 115 -0.21 25.03 24.74
N GLU A 116 -0.13 26.13 24.01
CA GLU A 116 -0.54 26.22 22.61
C GLU A 116 0.20 25.21 21.73
N LEU A 117 1.52 25.09 21.89
CA LEU A 117 2.33 24.12 21.14
C LEU A 117 1.92 22.67 21.43
N LYS A 118 1.61 22.34 22.69
CA LYS A 118 1.14 21.00 23.08
C LYS A 118 -0.24 20.68 22.48
N GLU A 119 -1.16 21.64 22.48
CA GLU A 119 -2.47 21.49 21.85
C GLU A 119 -2.35 21.29 20.33
N GLN A 120 -1.49 22.06 19.66
CA GLN A 120 -1.19 21.88 18.25
C GLN A 120 -0.56 20.52 17.94
N LEU A 121 0.36 20.03 18.78
CA LEU A 121 0.94 18.70 18.65
C LEU A 121 -0.14 17.61 18.75
N GLN A 122 -1.03 17.70 19.73
CA GLN A 122 -2.13 16.75 19.88
C GLN A 122 -3.05 16.74 18.65
N HIS A 123 -3.30 17.91 18.06
CA HIS A 123 -4.05 18.01 16.82
C HIS A 123 -3.33 17.32 15.65
N LEU A 124 -2.02 17.51 15.50
CA LEU A 124 -1.22 16.84 14.48
C LEU A 124 -1.20 15.32 14.65
N GLU A 125 -1.07 14.82 15.88
CA GLU A 125 -1.10 13.38 16.18
C GLU A 125 -2.46 12.77 15.86
N THR A 126 -3.55 13.48 16.17
CA THR A 126 -4.92 13.06 15.80
C THR A 126 -5.05 13.02 14.28
N LYS A 127 -4.55 14.04 13.57
CA LYS A 127 -4.60 14.10 12.12
C LYS A 127 -3.79 12.98 11.45
N LEU A 128 -2.64 12.63 12.02
CA LEU A 128 -1.83 11.51 11.54
C LEU A 128 -2.60 10.20 11.64
N ARG A 129 -3.35 9.97 12.73
CA ARG A 129 -4.21 8.79 12.87
C ARG A 129 -5.25 8.73 11.75
N ASP A 130 -5.99 9.81 11.53
CA ASP A 130 -6.99 9.90 10.45
C ASP A 130 -6.37 9.62 9.07
N VAL A 131 -5.16 10.13 8.83
CA VAL A 131 -4.43 9.94 7.56
C VAL A 131 -4.00 8.48 7.40
N LYS A 132 -3.55 7.81 8.46
CA LYS A 132 -3.21 6.38 8.43
C LYS A 132 -4.44 5.53 8.11
N ASP A 133 -5.58 5.84 8.71
CA ASP A 133 -6.84 5.12 8.43
C ASP A 133 -7.30 5.32 6.99
N LYS A 134 -7.25 6.57 6.50
CA LYS A 134 -7.56 6.89 5.10
C LYS A 134 -6.60 6.22 4.12
N LYS A 135 -5.30 6.15 4.45
CA LYS A 135 -4.32 5.43 3.64
C LYS A 135 -4.73 3.98 3.47
N GLN A 136 -5.10 3.29 4.56
CA GLN A 136 -5.50 1.89 4.50
C GLN A 136 -6.75 1.69 3.62
N ALA A 137 -7.74 2.57 3.76
CA ALA A 137 -8.93 2.54 2.92
C ALA A 137 -8.61 2.78 1.43
N LEU A 138 -7.71 3.71 1.12
CA LEU A 138 -7.28 3.99 -0.26
C LEU A 138 -6.49 2.83 -0.87
N ILE A 139 -5.60 2.18 -0.11
CA ILE A 139 -4.88 0.99 -0.56
C ILE A 139 -5.85 -0.15 -0.87
N ALA A 140 -6.83 -0.40 0.01
CA ALA A 140 -7.84 -1.42 -0.23
C ALA A 140 -8.66 -1.15 -1.51
N ARG A 141 -9.06 0.11 -1.73
CA ARG A 141 -9.76 0.52 -2.97
C ARG A 141 -8.88 0.36 -4.20
N ALA A 142 -7.61 0.73 -4.13
CA ALA A 142 -6.66 0.58 -5.23
C ALA A 142 -6.50 -0.91 -5.61
N ASN A 143 -6.33 -1.80 -4.62
CA ASN A 143 -6.26 -3.24 -4.85
C ASN A 143 -7.54 -3.79 -5.47
N ALA A 144 -8.72 -3.36 -4.99
CA ALA A 144 -10.00 -3.79 -5.54
C ALA A 144 -10.19 -3.31 -7.00
N ALA A 145 -9.74 -2.09 -7.32
CA ALA A 145 -9.76 -1.56 -8.68
C ALA A 145 -8.82 -2.35 -9.61
N GLN A 146 -7.59 -2.65 -9.15
CA GLN A 146 -6.64 -3.49 -9.89
C GLN A 146 -7.19 -4.90 -10.14
N ALA A 147 -7.81 -5.53 -9.13
CA ALA A 147 -8.44 -6.84 -9.29
C ALA A 147 -9.58 -6.81 -10.32
N LYS A 148 -10.44 -5.79 -10.27
CA LYS A 148 -11.51 -5.60 -11.27
C LYS A 148 -10.95 -5.40 -12.68
N GLN A 149 -9.88 -4.62 -12.82
CA GLN A 149 -9.22 -4.42 -14.11
C GLN A 149 -8.68 -5.75 -14.65
N HIS A 150 -7.94 -6.52 -13.85
CA HIS A 150 -7.43 -7.83 -14.25
C HIS A 150 -8.53 -8.83 -14.60
N MET A 151 -9.64 -8.83 -13.84
CA MET A 151 -10.81 -9.65 -14.16
C MET A 151 -11.42 -9.27 -15.51
N ASN A 152 -11.61 -7.98 -15.77
CA ASN A 152 -12.14 -7.50 -17.05
C ASN A 152 -11.20 -7.79 -18.22
N GLU A 153 -9.89 -7.60 -18.05
CA GLU A 153 -8.88 -7.97 -19.04
C GLU A 153 -8.88 -9.48 -19.33
N SER A 154 -9.02 -10.30 -18.30
CA SER A 154 -9.10 -11.77 -18.43
C SER A 154 -10.42 -12.19 -19.10
N MET A 155 -11.54 -11.57 -18.72
CA MET A 155 -12.84 -11.81 -19.35
C MET A 155 -12.81 -11.43 -20.82
N ASN A 156 -12.27 -10.26 -21.18
CA ASN A 156 -12.10 -9.85 -22.58
C ASN A 156 -11.19 -10.79 -23.38
N LYS A 157 -10.21 -11.44 -22.74
CA LYS A 157 -9.40 -12.48 -23.38
C LYS A 157 -10.19 -13.77 -23.62
N VAL A 158 -11.05 -14.16 -22.67
CA VAL A 158 -11.93 -15.34 -22.76
C VAL A 158 -13.09 -15.11 -23.73
N ASP A 159 -13.64 -13.89 -23.78
CA ASP A 159 -14.75 -13.47 -24.64
C ASP A 159 -14.28 -13.08 -26.06
N SER A 160 -12.97 -13.07 -26.30
CA SER A 160 -12.50 -13.09 -27.68
C SER A 160 -12.91 -14.44 -28.29
N GLU A 161 -13.67 -14.39 -29.40
CA GLU A 161 -14.14 -15.53 -30.19
C GLU A 161 -13.13 -16.68 -30.39
N SER A 162 -11.84 -16.42 -30.16
CA SER A 162 -10.73 -17.36 -30.06
C SER A 162 -10.98 -18.54 -29.13
N ALA A 163 -11.39 -18.34 -27.86
CA ALA A 163 -11.50 -19.46 -26.92
C ALA A 163 -12.63 -20.43 -27.29
N TYR A 164 -13.77 -19.89 -27.74
CA TYR A 164 -14.89 -20.67 -28.26
C TYR A 164 -14.58 -21.30 -29.63
N LYS A 165 -13.89 -20.59 -30.54
CA LYS A 165 -13.41 -21.17 -31.81
C LYS A 165 -12.40 -22.28 -31.60
N GLU A 166 -11.52 -22.16 -30.62
CA GLU A 166 -10.52 -23.19 -30.31
C GLU A 166 -11.19 -24.40 -29.64
N PHE A 167 -12.23 -24.17 -28.83
CA PHE A 167 -13.09 -25.22 -28.30
C PHE A 167 -13.81 -25.97 -29.43
N LEU A 168 -14.47 -25.25 -30.36
CA LEU A 168 -15.10 -25.84 -31.55
C LEU A 168 -14.10 -26.57 -32.45
N ARG A 169 -12.86 -26.08 -32.58
CA ARG A 169 -11.80 -26.78 -33.31
C ARG A 169 -11.38 -28.08 -32.63
N MET A 170 -11.27 -28.08 -31.31
CA MET A 170 -11.00 -29.30 -30.55
C MET A 170 -12.16 -30.28 -30.65
N GLU A 171 -13.40 -29.82 -30.57
CA GLU A 171 -14.61 -30.63 -30.75
C GLU A 171 -14.64 -31.30 -32.13
N ASN A 172 -14.48 -30.53 -33.22
CA ASN A 172 -14.40 -31.08 -34.58
C ASN A 172 -13.25 -32.08 -34.75
N ARG A 173 -12.11 -31.84 -34.09
CA ARG A 173 -10.96 -32.76 -34.15
C ARG A 173 -11.21 -34.05 -33.37
N ILE A 174 -11.92 -33.97 -32.25
CA ILE A 174 -12.38 -35.14 -31.50
C ILE A 174 -13.40 -35.92 -32.32
N GLU A 175 -14.36 -35.25 -32.95
CA GLU A 175 -15.37 -35.87 -33.81
C GLU A 175 -14.74 -36.55 -35.04
N GLU A 176 -13.72 -35.95 -35.67
CA GLU A 176 -12.93 -36.60 -36.72
C GLU A 176 -12.15 -37.83 -36.20
N MET A 177 -11.60 -37.76 -34.99
CA MET A 177 -10.90 -38.89 -34.37
C MET A 177 -11.89 -40.02 -34.02
N GLU A 178 -13.09 -39.70 -33.55
CA GLU A 178 -14.16 -40.65 -33.27
C GLU A 178 -14.70 -41.26 -34.56
N THR A 179 -14.87 -40.48 -35.62
CA THR A 179 -15.27 -40.97 -36.94
C THR A 179 -14.18 -41.86 -37.54
N LYS A 180 -12.91 -41.49 -37.38
CA LYS A 180 -11.77 -42.36 -37.77
C LYS A 180 -11.71 -43.61 -36.90
N ALA A 181 -11.97 -43.54 -35.61
CA ALA A 181 -11.98 -44.69 -34.70
C ALA A 181 -13.17 -45.63 -34.97
N GLY A 182 -14.35 -45.08 -35.27
CA GLY A 182 -15.53 -45.83 -35.71
C GLY A 182 -15.36 -46.42 -37.11
N SER A 183 -14.69 -45.69 -38.01
CA SER A 183 -14.19 -46.19 -39.28
C SER A 183 -13.17 -47.30 -39.07
N TYR A 184 -12.23 -47.19 -38.13
CA TYR A 184 -11.33 -48.28 -37.73
C TYR A 184 -12.06 -49.44 -37.06
N ALA A 185 -13.18 -49.23 -36.37
CA ALA A 185 -14.04 -50.33 -35.90
C ALA A 185 -14.77 -51.00 -37.08
N GLN A 186 -15.17 -50.23 -38.10
CA GLN A 186 -15.76 -50.73 -39.35
C GLN A 186 -14.72 -51.36 -40.30
N PHE A 187 -13.45 -50.92 -40.22
CA PHE A 187 -12.29 -51.49 -40.90
C PHE A 187 -11.63 -52.62 -40.11
N ALA A 188 -11.81 -52.69 -38.79
CA ALA A 188 -11.46 -53.84 -37.96
C ALA A 188 -12.51 -54.96 -38.11
N ASP A 189 -13.77 -54.61 -38.40
CA ASP A 189 -14.79 -55.54 -38.89
C ASP A 189 -14.54 -55.96 -40.36
N GLN A 190 -13.93 -55.10 -41.19
CA GLN A 190 -13.51 -55.45 -42.57
C GLN A 190 -12.06 -55.97 -42.70
N GLY A 191 -11.35 -56.15 -41.58
CA GLY A 191 -9.90 -56.43 -41.57
C GLY A 191 -9.49 -57.76 -40.96
N ALA A 192 -10.40 -58.51 -40.34
CA ALA A 192 -10.08 -59.84 -39.83
C ALA A 192 -11.31 -60.76 -39.97
N TYR A 193 -11.11 -61.79 -40.80
CA TYR A 193 -11.95 -62.98 -41.05
C TYR A 193 -13.00 -62.89 -42.17
N ALA A 194 -12.57 -63.41 -43.33
CA ALA A 194 -13.27 -64.43 -44.14
C ALA A 194 -14.60 -64.03 -44.83
N HIS A 195 -14.83 -64.25 -46.12
CA HIS A 195 -14.51 -65.43 -46.92
C HIS A 195 -14.34 -65.04 -48.40
N LEU A 196 -13.26 -65.53 -49.02
CA LEU A 196 -13.12 -65.57 -50.47
C LEU A 196 -14.21 -66.49 -51.04
N ASN A 197 -15.21 -65.92 -51.70
CA ASN A 197 -16.23 -66.67 -52.43
C ASN A 197 -15.60 -67.29 -53.69
N TYR A 198 -14.95 -68.45 -53.51
CA TYR A 198 -14.56 -69.34 -54.61
C TYR A 198 -15.72 -70.24 -55.08
N ALA A 199 -16.97 -69.93 -54.73
CA ALA A 199 -18.13 -70.75 -55.08
C ALA A 199 -18.26 -70.95 -56.61
N ASP A 200 -18.04 -69.89 -57.40
CA ASP A 200 -18.13 -69.97 -58.87
C ASP A 200 -16.92 -70.63 -59.53
N GLU A 201 -15.73 -70.51 -58.93
CA GLU A 201 -14.51 -71.16 -59.44
C GLU A 201 -14.44 -72.64 -59.06
N VAL A 202 -14.88 -73.00 -57.86
CA VAL A 202 -15.01 -74.39 -57.41
C VAL A 202 -16.08 -75.12 -58.20
N GLU A 203 -17.22 -74.49 -58.50
CA GLU A 203 -18.26 -75.11 -59.36
C GLU A 203 -17.76 -75.32 -60.79
N LYS A 204 -16.99 -74.37 -61.35
CA LYS A 204 -16.35 -74.54 -62.66
C LYS A 204 -15.31 -75.66 -62.68
N GLU A 205 -14.46 -75.76 -61.66
CA GLU A 205 -13.48 -76.84 -61.51
C GLU A 205 -14.16 -78.20 -61.25
N TRP A 206 -15.26 -78.23 -60.49
CA TRP A 206 -16.08 -79.41 -60.24
C TRP A 206 -16.77 -79.92 -61.52
N GLN A 207 -17.31 -79.02 -62.35
CA GLN A 207 -17.89 -79.39 -63.66
C GLN A 207 -16.82 -79.91 -64.64
N LYS A 208 -15.61 -79.33 -64.65
CA LYS A 208 -14.49 -79.86 -65.44
C LYS A 208 -14.11 -81.28 -65.02
N LEU A 209 -14.06 -81.56 -63.70
CA LEU A 209 -13.77 -82.88 -63.14
C LEU A 209 -14.91 -83.90 -63.40
N GLN A 210 -16.17 -83.46 -63.41
CA GLN A 210 -17.31 -84.32 -63.82
C GLN A 210 -17.26 -84.64 -65.32
N ARG A 211 -16.89 -83.67 -66.16
CA ARG A 211 -16.78 -83.83 -67.61
C ARG A 211 -15.60 -84.74 -67.99
N SER A 212 -14.47 -84.64 -67.30
CA SER A 212 -13.33 -85.55 -67.48
C SER A 212 -13.67 -86.99 -67.05
N LYS A 213 -14.37 -87.17 -65.92
CA LYS A 213 -14.86 -88.50 -65.48
C LYS A 213 -15.92 -89.13 -66.38
N GLN A 214 -16.70 -88.34 -67.13
CA GLN A 214 -17.65 -88.85 -68.12
C GLN A 214 -16.97 -89.19 -69.46
N LEU A 215 -15.87 -88.52 -69.81
CA LEU A 215 -15.04 -88.82 -70.98
C LEU A 215 -14.15 -90.06 -70.77
N GLU A 216 -13.75 -90.38 -69.53
CA GLU A 216 -13.06 -91.64 -69.17
C GLU A 216 -14.00 -92.86 -69.05
N LYS A 217 -15.33 -92.67 -69.09
CA LYS A 217 -16.33 -93.76 -69.00
C LYS A 217 -17.16 -93.98 -70.27
N GLN A 218 -16.79 -93.36 -71.40
CA GLN A 218 -17.25 -93.84 -72.71
C GLN A 218 -16.25 -94.87 -73.24
N PRO A 219 -16.58 -96.17 -73.26
CA PRO A 219 -15.75 -97.16 -73.92
C PRO A 219 -15.63 -96.80 -75.41
N ALA A 220 -14.42 -96.98 -75.92
CA ALA A 220 -14.19 -97.21 -77.34
C ALA A 220 -15.21 -98.24 -77.86
N ASN A 221 -15.91 -97.88 -78.93
CA ASN A 221 -16.30 -98.87 -79.91
C ASN A 221 -15.03 -99.39 -80.60
#